data_AF-A0A964A2I6-F1
#
_entry.id   AF-A0A964A2I6-F1
#
_cell.length_a   1.000
_cell.length_b   1.000
_cell.length_c   1.000
_cell.angle_alpha   90.00
_cell.angle_beta   90.00
_cell.angle_gamma   90.00
#
_symmetry.space_group_name_H-M   'P 1'
#
loop_
_entity.id
_entity.type
_entity.pdbx_description
1 polymer ?
#
loop_
_entity_poly.entity_id
_entity_poly.type
_entity_poly.pdbx_seq_one_letter_code
_entity_poly.pdbx_strand_id
1 'polypeptide(L)'
;MNETTFQAKDIAEYYNTTHIHYEQWWDIKRSHSLHYGIWDTSTRNFREAIFNTNRIMMETAGIKDNERILDAGCGVGGAAIFVSERKKVKVTGITLSERQVGFARLWQLKKD
;
A
#
# COMPACT_ATOMS: atom_id res chain seq x y z
N MET A 1 -21.06 -5.86 25.51
CA MET A 1 -20.01 -4.91 25.11
C MET A 1 -20.53 -4.21 23.87
N ASN A 2 -20.79 -2.90 23.92
CA ASN A 2 -21.05 -2.16 22.69
C ASN A 2 -19.72 -2.08 21.95
N GLU A 3 -19.61 -2.72 20.79
CA GLU A 3 -18.48 -2.51 19.90
C GLU A 3 -18.52 -1.05 19.44
N THR A 4 -17.49 -0.28 19.77
CA THR A 4 -17.32 1.07 19.23
C THR A 4 -16.96 0.92 17.75
N THR A 5 -17.95 1.05 16.87
CA THR A 5 -17.71 1.06 15.42
C THR A 5 -17.08 2.40 15.03
N PHE A 6 -15.82 2.37 14.60
CA PHE A 6 -15.14 3.55 14.05
C PHE A 6 -15.84 4.03 12.78
N GLN A 7 -16.09 5.34 12.69
CA GLN A 7 -16.64 5.95 11.50
C GLN A 7 -15.52 6.25 10.50
N ALA A 8 -15.86 6.42 9.22
CA ALA A 8 -14.89 6.73 8.17
C ALA A 8 -14.00 7.94 8.48
N LYS A 9 -14.58 8.97 9.14
CA LYS A 9 -13.86 10.16 9.58
C LYS A 9 -12.79 9.85 10.65
N ASP A 10 -13.07 8.92 11.57
CA ASP A 10 -12.16 8.59 12.67
C ASP A 10 -10.93 7.85 12.11
N ILE A 11 -11.17 7.00 11.10
CA ILE A 11 -10.12 6.28 10.37
C ILE A 11 -9.26 7.26 9.55
N ALA A 12 -9.88 8.20 8.84
CA ALA A 12 -9.17 9.20 8.06
C ALA A 12 -8.28 10.09 8.94
N GLU A 13 -8.83 10.57 10.07
CA GLU A 13 -8.11 11.43 11.01
C GLU A 13 -6.90 10.73 11.63
N TYR A 14 -7.05 9.45 12.01
CA TYR A 14 -5.94 8.63 12.49
C TYR A 14 -4.78 8.60 11.49
N TYR A 15 -5.03 8.28 10.22
CA TYR A 15 -3.96 8.22 9.21
C TYR A 15 -3.39 9.60 8.86
N ASN A 16 -4.21 10.65 8.89
CA ASN A 16 -3.74 12.01 8.61
C ASN A 16 -2.76 12.50 9.69
N THR A 17 -3.06 12.23 10.96
CA THR A 17 -2.29 12.69 12.13
C THR A 17 -1.05 11.84 12.38
N THR A 18 -1.14 10.51 12.22
CA THR A 18 -0.02 9.57 12.50
C THR A 18 0.98 9.43 11.36
N HIS A 19 0.69 9.98 10.17
CA HIS A 19 1.55 9.87 8.99
C HIS A 19 3.01 10.27 9.24
N ILE A 20 3.28 11.28 10.08
CA ILE A 20 4.65 11.72 10.39
C ILE A 20 5.43 10.62 11.12
N HIS A 21 4.78 9.89 12.03
CA HIS A 21 5.41 8.77 12.72
C HIS A 21 5.69 7.63 11.75
N TYR A 22 4.77 7.36 10.82
CA TYR A 22 5.02 6.34 9.81
C TYR A 22 6.13 6.74 8.83
N GLU A 23 6.26 8.01 8.44
CA GLU A 23 7.40 8.47 7.62
C GLU A 23 8.74 8.22 8.32
N GLN A 24 8.80 8.46 9.63
CA GLN A 24 10.02 8.31 10.42
C GLN A 24 10.36 6.84 10.72
N TRP A 25 9.36 6.00 10.99
CA TRP A 25 9.59 4.62 11.43
C TRP A 25 9.58 3.60 10.30
N TRP A 26 8.76 3.79 9.26
CA TRP A 26 8.57 2.83 8.15
C TRP A 26 9.28 3.14 6.85
N ASP A 27 10.15 4.15 6.82
CA ASP A 27 10.90 4.55 5.61
C ASP A 27 9.96 4.63 4.39
N ILE A 28 8.74 5.18 4.56
CA ILE A 28 7.67 5.17 3.55
C ILE A 28 8.17 5.70 2.21
N LYS A 29 9.06 6.69 2.25
CA LYS A 29 9.65 7.31 1.05
C LYS A 29 10.39 6.32 0.16
N ARG A 30 10.78 5.16 0.70
CA ARG A 30 11.51 4.11 0.00
C ARG A 30 10.78 2.76 0.00
N SER A 31 10.00 2.46 1.03
CA SER A 31 9.23 1.21 1.13
C SER A 31 7.84 1.30 0.51
N HIS A 32 7.26 2.50 0.41
CA HIS A 32 5.90 2.79 -0.05
C HIS A 32 4.80 1.97 0.63
N SER A 33 5.06 1.44 1.84
CA SER A 33 4.14 0.58 2.56
C SER A 33 4.05 0.96 4.03
N LEU A 34 2.86 0.75 4.59
CA LEU A 34 2.53 1.00 6.00
C LEU A 34 2.34 -0.29 6.81
N HIS A 35 2.62 -1.45 6.20
CA HIS A 35 2.46 -2.78 6.78
C HIS A 35 3.82 -3.47 7.01
N TYR A 36 3.84 -4.54 7.79
CA TYR A 36 5.03 -5.41 7.90
C TYR A 36 5.24 -6.25 6.64
N GLY A 37 6.50 -6.61 6.38
CA GLY A 37 6.87 -7.47 5.26
C GLY A 37 6.80 -8.97 5.60
N ILE A 38 6.66 -9.81 4.58
CA ILE A 38 6.80 -11.27 4.71
C ILE A 38 8.27 -11.65 4.61
N TRP A 39 8.77 -12.35 5.62
CA TRP A 39 10.16 -12.80 5.72
C TRP A 39 10.27 -14.29 5.44
N ASP A 40 11.21 -14.64 4.59
CA ASP A 40 11.70 -16.01 4.38
C ASP A 40 13.20 -16.11 4.67
N THR A 41 13.76 -17.31 4.54
CA THR A 41 15.19 -17.56 4.80
C THR A 41 16.14 -16.80 3.88
N SER A 42 15.65 -16.27 2.75
CA SER A 42 16.43 -15.48 1.80
C SER A 42 16.28 -13.96 1.99
N THR A 43 15.35 -13.53 2.85
CA THR A 43 15.01 -12.11 3.02
C THR A 43 16.06 -11.39 3.86
N ARG A 44 16.71 -10.36 3.29
CA ARG A 44 17.87 -9.71 3.91
C ARG A 44 17.54 -8.40 4.62
N ASN A 45 16.44 -7.76 4.26
CA ASN A 45 16.07 -6.46 4.78
C ASN A 45 14.57 -6.20 4.69
N PHE A 46 14.11 -5.16 5.38
CA PHE A 46 12.69 -4.79 5.43
C PHE A 46 12.08 -4.51 4.05
N ARG A 47 12.81 -3.90 3.12
CA ARG A 47 12.28 -3.63 1.78
C ARG A 47 12.04 -4.89 0.99
N GLU A 48 12.96 -5.85 1.06
CA GLU A 48 12.76 -7.18 0.46
C GLU A 48 11.54 -7.87 1.09
N ALA A 49 11.33 -7.73 2.40
CA ALA A 49 10.16 -8.28 3.05
C ALA A 49 8.84 -7.64 2.54
N ILE A 50 8.81 -6.31 2.34
CA ILE A 50 7.65 -5.62 1.74
C ILE A 50 7.42 -6.06 0.30
N PHE A 51 8.49 -6.16 -0.48
CA PHE A 51 8.44 -6.67 -1.85
C PHE A 51 7.84 -8.08 -1.89
N ASN A 52 8.28 -8.95 -0.98
CA ASN A 52 7.77 -10.32 -0.86
C ASN A 52 6.27 -10.33 -0.56
N THR A 53 5.78 -9.46 0.34
CA THR A 53 4.34 -9.32 0.59
C THR A 53 3.58 -9.00 -0.69
N ASN A 54 4.04 -8.00 -1.46
CA ASN A 54 3.35 -7.59 -2.68
C ASN A 54 3.39 -8.68 -3.76
N ARG A 55 4.54 -9.36 -3.91
CA ARG A 55 4.71 -10.48 -4.85
C ARG A 55 3.77 -11.63 -4.50
N ILE A 56 3.80 -12.08 -3.25
CA ILE A 56 2.97 -13.20 -2.76
C ILE A 56 1.49 -12.85 -2.89
N MET A 57 1.08 -11.63 -2.54
CA MET A 57 -0.30 -11.16 -2.71
C MET A 57 -0.73 -11.23 -4.19
N MET A 58 0.08 -10.69 -5.10
CA MET A 58 -0.22 -10.68 -6.53
C MET A 58 -0.34 -12.10 -7.11
N GLU A 59 0.59 -12.99 -6.73
CA GLU A 59 0.59 -14.40 -7.15
C GLU A 59 -0.60 -15.16 -6.59
N THR A 60 -0.90 -14.99 -5.30
CA THR A 60 -2.00 -15.67 -4.61
C THR A 60 -3.35 -15.24 -5.16
N ALA A 61 -3.52 -13.95 -5.45
CA ALA A 61 -4.72 -13.43 -6.10
C ALA A 61 -4.84 -13.87 -7.57
N GLY A 62 -3.79 -14.47 -8.14
CA GLY A 62 -3.81 -15.00 -9.50
C GLY A 62 -3.98 -13.91 -10.57
N ILE A 63 -3.47 -12.70 -10.33
CA ILE A 63 -3.68 -11.52 -11.20
C ILE A 63 -3.09 -11.77 -12.60
N LYS A 64 -3.92 -11.56 -13.62
CA LYS A 64 -3.58 -11.73 -15.04
C LYS A 64 -3.56 -10.40 -15.78
N ASP A 65 -2.88 -10.39 -16.92
CA ASP A 65 -2.84 -9.23 -17.79
C ASP A 65 -4.23 -8.88 -18.32
N ASN A 66 -4.43 -7.58 -18.57
CA ASN A 66 -5.66 -6.94 -19.04
C ASN A 66 -6.84 -6.97 -18.05
N GLU A 67 -6.60 -7.33 -16.79
CA GLU A 67 -7.61 -7.24 -15.73
C GLU A 67 -7.74 -5.83 -15.14
N ARG A 68 -8.86 -5.62 -14.44
CA ARG A 68 -9.14 -4.42 -13.64
C ARG A 68 -9.15 -4.81 -12.17
N ILE A 69 -8.29 -4.16 -11.38
CA ILE A 69 -8.07 -4.51 -9.98
C ILE A 69 -8.53 -3.36 -9.08
N LEU A 70 -9.19 -3.68 -7.96
CA LEU A 70 -9.51 -2.74 -6.89
C LEU A 70 -8.57 -3.00 -5.70
N ASP A 71 -7.81 -1.99 -5.31
CA ASP A 71 -7.02 -1.98 -4.07
C ASP A 71 -7.79 -1.19 -2.99
N ALA A 72 -8.54 -1.91 -2.17
CA ALA A 72 -9.41 -1.34 -1.15
C ALA A 72 -8.64 -1.07 0.16
N GLY A 73 -8.40 0.21 0.46
CA GLY A 73 -7.47 0.60 1.52
C GLY A 73 -6.04 0.69 1.01
N CYS A 74 -5.83 1.29 -0.16
CA CYS A 74 -4.54 1.27 -0.88
C CYS A 74 -3.40 2.02 -0.18
N GLY A 75 -3.69 2.74 0.92
CA GLY A 75 -2.72 3.57 1.61
C GLY A 75 -2.06 4.57 0.66
N VAL A 76 -0.73 4.66 0.69
CA VAL A 76 0.06 5.50 -0.22
C VAL A 76 0.29 4.87 -1.61
N GLY A 77 -0.44 3.81 -1.96
CA GLY A 77 -0.48 3.23 -3.30
C GLY A 77 0.61 2.22 -3.64
N GLY A 78 1.43 1.79 -2.67
CA GLY A 78 2.58 0.91 -2.93
C GLY A 78 2.23 -0.41 -3.64
N ALA A 79 1.22 -1.13 -3.15
CA ALA A 79 0.79 -2.39 -3.76
C ALA A 79 0.19 -2.18 -5.16
N ALA A 80 -0.71 -1.20 -5.31
CA ALA A 80 -1.29 -0.84 -6.60
C ALA A 80 -0.22 -0.50 -7.66
N ILE A 81 0.79 0.29 -7.29
CA ILE A 81 1.92 0.63 -8.15
C ILE A 81 2.71 -0.63 -8.51
N PHE A 82 3.09 -1.43 -7.50
CA PHE A 82 3.85 -2.67 -7.68
C PHE A 82 3.21 -3.63 -8.69
N VAL A 83 1.89 -3.84 -8.59
CA VAL A 83 1.13 -4.73 -9.49
C VAL A 83 1.08 -4.14 -10.90
N SER A 84 0.81 -2.83 -11.02
CA SER A 84 0.73 -2.15 -12.32
C SER A 84 2.06 -2.16 -13.10
N GLU A 85 3.20 -2.29 -12.41
CA GLU A 85 4.53 -2.36 -13.04
C GLU A 85 4.88 -3.77 -13.54
N ARG A 86 4.28 -4.81 -12.96
CA ARG A 86 4.60 -6.21 -13.26
C ARG A 86 3.59 -6.88 -14.20
N LYS A 87 2.38 -6.33 -14.27
CA LYS A 87 1.27 -6.85 -15.06
C LYS A 87 0.63 -5.73 -15.84
N LYS A 88 0.13 -6.04 -17.03
CA LYS A 88 -0.59 -5.09 -17.89
C LYS A 88 -2.03 -4.93 -17.39
N VAL A 89 -2.21 -4.38 -16.20
CA VAL A 89 -3.53 -4.22 -15.55
C VAL A 89 -3.88 -2.76 -15.29
N LYS A 90 -5.17 -2.50 -15.06
CA LYS A 90 -5.65 -1.22 -14.56
C LYS A 90 -6.04 -1.36 -13.10
N VAL A 91 -5.23 -0.77 -12.21
CA VAL A 91 -5.52 -0.75 -10.77
C VAL A 91 -6.24 0.55 -10.39
N THR A 92 -7.31 0.42 -9.60
CA THR A 92 -7.99 1.55 -8.94
C THR A 92 -7.79 1.38 -7.44
N GLY A 93 -7.08 2.33 -6.81
CA GLY A 93 -6.91 2.35 -5.36
C GLY A 93 -7.93 3.27 -4.71
N ILE A 94 -8.49 2.85 -3.58
CA ILE A 94 -9.34 3.69 -2.73
C ILE A 94 -8.77 3.76 -1.31
N THR A 95 -8.84 4.93 -0.70
CA THR A 95 -8.51 5.16 0.71
C THR A 95 -9.36 6.31 1.25
N LEU A 96 -9.57 6.32 2.57
CA LEU A 96 -10.31 7.38 3.26
C LEU A 96 -9.43 8.61 3.57
N SER A 97 -8.10 8.51 3.43
CA SER A 97 -7.17 9.61 3.69
C SER A 97 -6.81 10.35 2.40
N GLU A 98 -7.23 11.61 2.28
CA GLU A 98 -6.85 12.49 1.17
C GLU A 98 -5.33 12.68 1.08
N ARG A 99 -4.64 12.71 2.22
CA ARG A 99 -3.18 12.80 2.29
C ARG A 99 -2.52 11.58 1.64
N GLN A 100 -3.03 10.38 1.91
CA GLN A 100 -2.55 9.15 1.28
C GLN A 100 -2.81 9.14 -0.24
N VAL A 101 -3.96 9.66 -0.70
CA VAL A 101 -4.23 9.87 -2.14
C VAL A 101 -3.17 10.79 -2.77
N GLY A 102 -2.81 11.88 -2.07
CA GLY A 102 -1.76 12.80 -2.51
C GLY A 102 -0.42 12.10 -2.72
N PHE A 103 0.00 11.26 -1.76
CA PHE A 103 1.22 10.47 -1.88
C PHE A 103 1.15 9.42 -2.99
N ALA A 104 0.05 8.68 -3.09
CA ALA A 104 -0.14 7.69 -4.15
C ALA A 104 0.00 8.31 -5.55
N ARG A 105 -0.59 9.50 -5.76
CA ARG A 105 -0.44 10.26 -7.02
C ARG A 105 1.00 10.72 -7.24
N LEU A 106 1.65 11.26 -6.22
CA LEU A 106 3.05 11.66 -6.31
C LEU A 106 3.96 10.47 -6.68
N TRP A 107 3.76 9.29 -6.09
CA TRP A 107 4.62 8.13 -6.32
C TRP A 107 4.37 7.53 -7.69
N GLN A 108 3.12 7.54 -8.15
CA GLN A 108 2.78 7.21 -9.53
C GLN A 108 3.47 8.13 -10.54
N LEU A 109 3.63 9.42 -10.23
CA LEU A 109 4.28 10.38 -11.13
C LEU A 109 5.81 10.29 -11.12
N LYS A 110 6.41 9.82 -10.03
CA LYS A 110 7.87 9.61 -9.91
C LYS A 110 8.35 8.30 -10.55
N LYS A 111 7.62 7.78 -11.53
CA LYS A 111 7.91 6.53 -12.25
C LYS A 111 9.05 6.65 -13.29
N ASP A 112 9.94 7.64 -13.12
CA ASP A 112 11.11 7.88 -13.97
C ASP A 112 12.40 7.44 -13.27
#